data_AF-A0A7C5S8Y8-F1
#
_entry.id   AF-A0A7C5S8Y8-F1
#
_cell.length_a   1.000
_cell.length_b   1.000
_cell.length_c   1.000
_cell.angle_alpha   90.00
_cell.angle_beta   90.00
_cell.angle_gamma   90.00
#
_symmetry.space_group_name_H-M   'P 1'
#
loop_
_entity.id
_entity.type
_entity.pdbx_description
1 polymer ?
#
loop_
_entity_poly.entity_id
_entity_poly.type
_entity_poly.pdbx_seq_one_letter_code
_entity_poly.pdbx_strand_id
1 'polypeptide(L)'
;MSRRRYKRYTRRLEVEFSAGEYTFKGISSNISERGLFIRTQKGFVPGTRIEMKLRLPDGSVSNLKGIVRRTIKTRHSFIKNGMGVEITEHDPLFEGFVRQELTGQAGERTGTVKNRATEASGDPAGTNKDREYVILKCPSCSVNNRVPTAYLSKSLKCGKCGASLT
;
A
#
# COMPACT_ATOMS: atom_id res chain seq x y z
N MET A 1 21.23 13.88 -10.95
CA MET A 1 21.40 12.42 -11.15
C MET A 1 20.77 11.64 -10.00
N SER A 2 19.97 10.61 -10.30
CA SER A 2 19.29 9.81 -9.27
C SER A 2 20.30 8.89 -8.56
N ARG A 3 20.57 9.13 -7.26
CA ARG A 3 21.39 8.25 -6.40
C ARG A 3 20.77 6.86 -6.15
N ARG A 4 19.71 6.47 -6.87
CA ARG A 4 18.90 5.27 -6.59
C ARG A 4 19.17 4.19 -7.63
N ARG A 5 19.57 3.00 -7.16
CA ARG A 5 19.84 1.81 -7.99
C ARG A 5 18.58 1.03 -8.41
N TYR A 6 17.52 1.09 -7.59
CA TYR A 6 16.27 0.34 -7.84
C TYR A 6 15.07 1.28 -7.95
N LYS A 7 14.17 0.98 -8.90
CA LYS A 7 12.91 1.71 -9.08
C LYS A 7 11.97 1.40 -7.90
N ARG A 8 11.35 2.45 -7.35
CA ARG A 8 10.43 2.34 -6.22
C ARG A 8 9.00 2.58 -6.68
N TYR A 9 8.10 1.72 -6.24
CA TYR A 9 6.69 1.73 -6.57
C TYR A 9 5.90 2.13 -5.34
N THR A 10 4.97 3.07 -5.51
CA THR A 10 4.10 3.49 -4.41
C THR A 10 2.97 2.48 -4.28
N ARG A 11 3.12 1.55 -3.33
CA ARG A 11 2.11 0.57 -2.95
C ARG A 11 1.93 0.59 -1.44
N ARG A 12 0.68 0.55 -1.02
CA ARG A 12 0.25 0.53 0.38
C ARG A 12 -0.27 -0.86 0.70
N LEU A 13 0.60 -1.65 1.30
CA LEU A 13 0.31 -2.99 1.79
C LEU A 13 0.39 -2.96 3.31
N GLU A 14 -0.46 -3.75 3.96
CA GLU A 14 -0.33 -3.98 5.40
C GLU A 14 0.94 -4.79 5.64
N VAL A 15 1.74 -4.31 6.59
CA VAL A 15 3.00 -4.95 6.99
C VAL A 15 2.92 -5.21 8.47
N GLU A 16 2.98 -6.47 8.86
CA GLU A 16 3.32 -6.85 10.22
C GLU A 16 4.83 -7.01 10.30
N PHE A 17 5.46 -6.48 11.34
CA PHE A 17 6.91 -6.54 11.48
C PHE A 17 7.29 -6.78 12.94
N SER A 18 8.32 -7.58 13.15
CA SER A 18 8.76 -7.99 14.48
C SER A 18 10.28 -7.96 14.63
N ALA A 19 10.72 -7.77 15.88
CA ALA A 19 12.11 -7.93 16.29
C ALA A 19 12.13 -8.45 17.74
N GLY A 20 12.60 -9.68 17.93
CA GLY A 20 12.46 -10.37 19.22
C GLY A 20 10.99 -10.49 19.63
N GLU A 21 10.68 -10.10 20.86
CA GLU A 21 9.32 -10.14 21.44
C GLU A 21 8.38 -9.04 20.92
N TYR A 22 8.90 -8.02 20.23
CA TYR A 22 8.11 -6.88 19.80
C TYR A 22 7.51 -7.11 18.42
N THR A 23 6.17 -7.12 18.34
CA THR A 23 5.43 -7.19 17.07
C THR A 23 4.56 -5.96 16.88
N PHE A 24 4.66 -5.34 15.71
CA PHE A 24 3.92 -4.14 15.35
C PHE A 24 3.36 -4.23 13.94
N LYS A 25 2.39 -3.36 13.65
CA LYS A 25 1.81 -3.21 12.32
C LYS A 25 2.14 -1.85 11.72
N GLY A 26 2.18 -1.81 10.40
CA GLY A 26 2.46 -0.62 9.62
C GLY A 26 1.93 -0.73 8.19
N ILE A 27 2.15 0.32 7.41
CA ILE A 27 1.71 0.38 6.02
C ILE A 27 2.89 0.75 5.13
N SER A 28 3.16 -0.03 4.09
CA SER A 28 4.20 0.31 3.13
C SER A 28 3.88 1.64 2.41
N SER A 29 4.86 2.50 2.21
CA SER A 29 4.73 3.68 1.34
C SER A 29 5.28 3.41 -0.05
N ASN A 30 6.41 2.72 -0.10
CA ASN A 30 7.01 2.31 -1.34
C ASN A 30 7.75 0.99 -1.16
N ILE A 31 7.80 0.27 -2.26
CA ILE A 31 8.41 -1.05 -2.39
C ILE A 31 9.37 -0.98 -3.57
N SER A 32 10.51 -1.62 -3.41
CA SER A 32 11.49 -1.91 -4.45
C SER A 32 12.01 -3.31 -4.21
N GLU A 33 12.65 -3.89 -5.22
CA GLU A 33 13.28 -5.21 -5.16
C GLU A 33 14.14 -5.41 -3.91
N ARG A 34 14.87 -4.37 -3.47
CA ARG A 34 15.78 -4.45 -2.31
C ARG A 34 15.37 -3.63 -1.11
N GLY A 35 14.19 -3.02 -1.11
CA GLY A 35 13.87 -2.09 -0.03
C GLY A 35 12.41 -1.75 0.10
N LEU A 36 12.01 -1.52 1.34
CA LEU A 36 10.65 -1.26 1.76
C LEU A 36 10.63 -0.06 2.70
N PHE A 37 9.74 0.91 2.49
CA PHE A 37 9.48 1.94 3.49
C PHE A 37 8.18 1.66 4.22
N ILE A 38 8.25 1.39 5.52
CA ILE A 38 7.08 1.11 6.37
C ILE A 38 6.73 2.38 7.14
N ARG A 39 5.50 2.86 6.98
CA ARG A 39 4.95 3.91 7.86
C ARG A 39 4.50 3.28 9.15
N THR A 40 5.04 3.79 10.24
CA THR A 40 4.72 3.37 11.60
C THR A 40 5.16 4.46 12.57
N GLN A 41 4.50 4.53 13.72
CA GLN A 41 4.98 5.33 14.86
C GLN A 41 6.00 4.55 15.70
N LYS A 42 5.98 3.22 15.64
CA LYS A 42 6.82 2.30 16.42
C LYS A 42 7.96 1.75 15.58
N GLY A 43 8.70 2.64 14.91
CA GLY A 43 9.86 2.24 14.11
C GLY A 43 11.03 1.80 14.98
N PHE A 44 11.69 0.71 14.61
CA PHE A 44 12.94 0.23 15.21
C PHE A 44 14.12 1.13 14.87
N VAL A 45 15.27 0.96 15.53
CA VAL A 45 16.47 1.76 15.27
C VAL A 45 17.22 1.25 14.03
N PRO A 46 18.00 2.10 13.34
CA PRO A 46 18.87 1.63 12.27
C PRO A 46 19.83 0.53 12.74
N GLY A 47 20.06 -0.48 11.90
CA GLY A 47 20.86 -1.66 12.22
C GLY A 47 20.05 -2.85 12.76
N THR A 48 18.81 -2.63 13.22
CA THR A 48 17.95 -3.72 13.71
C THR A 48 17.56 -4.66 12.58
N ARG A 49 17.76 -5.97 12.78
CA ARG A 49 17.20 -7.04 11.94
C ARG A 49 15.73 -7.25 12.31
N ILE A 50 14.88 -7.29 11.30
CA ILE A 50 13.44 -7.43 11.48
C ILE A 50 12.91 -8.51 10.54
N GLU A 51 11.90 -9.22 11.03
CA GLU A 51 11.04 -10.08 10.21
C GLU A 51 9.80 -9.28 9.83
N MET A 52 9.29 -9.51 8.61
CA MET A 52 8.15 -8.78 8.07
C MET A 52 7.22 -9.75 7.34
N LYS A 53 5.92 -9.61 7.59
CA LYS A 53 4.84 -10.29 6.88
C LYS A 53 4.06 -9.26 6.09
N LEU A 54 4.09 -9.38 4.78
CA LEU A 54 3.47 -8.46 3.84
C LEU A 54 2.17 -9.06 3.31
N ARG A 55 1.02 -8.42 3.57
CA ARG A 55 -0.25 -8.85 2.97
C ARG A 55 -0.34 -8.36 1.54
N LEU A 56 -0.32 -9.28 0.59
CA LEU A 56 -0.41 -9.00 -0.85
C LEU A 56 -1.87 -8.77 -1.28
N PRO A 57 -2.11 -8.12 -2.44
CA PRO A 57 -3.47 -7.81 -2.90
C PRO A 57 -4.35 -9.03 -3.21
N ASP A 58 -3.73 -10.17 -3.51
CA ASP A 58 -4.39 -11.46 -3.73
C ASP A 58 -4.83 -12.15 -2.42
N GLY A 59 -4.54 -11.54 -1.27
CA GLY A 59 -4.83 -12.08 0.06
C GLY A 59 -3.73 -12.99 0.61
N SER A 60 -2.70 -13.30 -0.18
CA SER A 60 -1.56 -14.08 0.28
C SER A 60 -0.66 -13.27 1.22
N VAL A 61 0.16 -13.96 2.02
CA VAL A 61 1.10 -13.34 2.95
C VAL A 61 2.51 -13.70 2.54
N SER A 62 3.30 -12.69 2.21
CA SER A 62 4.71 -12.84 1.87
C SER A 62 5.59 -12.60 3.09
N ASN A 63 6.58 -13.46 3.29
CA ASN A 63 7.55 -13.37 4.39
C ASN A 63 8.87 -12.78 3.90
N LEU A 64 9.35 -11.75 4.60
CA LEU A 64 10.56 -11.02 4.29
C LEU A 64 11.41 -10.86 5.55
N LYS A 65 12.73 -10.82 5.38
CA LYS A 65 13.65 -10.34 6.41
C LYS A 65 14.41 -9.13 5.90
N GLY A 66 14.77 -8.24 6.81
CA GLY A 66 15.52 -7.06 6.44
C GLY A 66 16.20 -6.36 7.60
N ILE A 67 16.99 -5.35 7.25
CA ILE A 67 17.72 -4.51 8.19
C ILE A 67 17.18 -3.09 8.07
N VAL A 68 16.83 -2.48 9.20
CA VAL A 68 16.43 -1.07 9.23
C VAL A 68 17.63 -0.21 8.86
N ARG A 69 17.52 0.57 7.78
CA ARG A 69 18.58 1.49 7.34
C ARG A 69 18.39 2.90 7.85
N ARG A 70 17.15 3.30 8.13
CA ARG A 70 16.83 4.63 8.68
C ARG A 70 15.46 4.63 9.32
N THR A 71 15.29 5.47 10.33
CA THR A 71 14.00 5.69 10.98
C THR A 71 13.72 7.17 11.08
N ILE A 72 12.54 7.57 10.63
CA ILE A 72 12.06 8.95 10.68
C ILE A 72 11.03 9.00 11.82
N LYS A 73 11.37 9.70 12.89
CA LYS A 73 10.45 10.02 14.00
C LYS A 73 10.43 11.53 14.15
N THR A 74 9.28 12.12 13.88
CA THR A 74 9.05 13.56 14.01
C THR A 74 7.78 13.80 14.81
N ARG A 75 7.79 14.87 15.61
CA ARG A 75 6.60 15.33 16.35
C ARG A 75 5.59 16.07 15.45
N HIS A 76 6.00 16.39 14.22
CA HIS A 76 5.17 17.09 13.25
C HIS A 76 4.39 16.08 12.39
N SER A 77 3.06 16.08 12.53
CA SER A 77 2.12 15.17 11.86
C SER A 77 2.21 15.20 10.32
N PHE A 78 2.75 16.28 9.74
CA PHE A 78 2.93 16.45 8.29
C PHE A 78 4.10 15.66 7.70
N ILE A 79 5.08 15.24 8.52
CA ILE A 79 6.23 14.45 8.07
C ILE A 79 5.95 12.97 8.32
N LYS A 80 6.19 12.13 7.30
CA LYS A 80 5.93 10.70 7.38
C LYS A 80 6.83 10.05 8.42
N ASN A 81 6.26 9.66 9.55
CA ASN A 81 6.89 8.75 10.50
C ASN A 81 6.96 7.34 9.91
N GLY A 82 8.08 6.67 10.12
CA GLY A 82 8.29 5.33 9.60
C GLY A 82 9.76 4.93 9.56
N MET A 83 10.03 3.80 8.91
CA MET A 83 11.37 3.27 8.76
C MET A 83 11.60 2.77 7.34
N GLY A 84 12.82 2.99 6.84
CA GLY A 84 13.31 2.41 5.61
C GLY A 84 14.07 1.13 5.94
N VAL A 85 13.63 0.03 5.35
CA VAL A 85 14.17 -1.32 5.53
C VAL A 85 14.84 -1.75 4.23
N GLU A 86 16.03 -2.29 4.33
CA GLU A 86 16.68 -3.04 3.25
C GLU A 86 16.31 -4.50 3.39
N ILE A 87 15.80 -5.09 2.31
CA ILE A 87 15.37 -6.48 2.28
C ILE A 87 16.61 -7.34 2.07
N THR A 88 16.84 -8.29 2.98
CA THR A 88 17.96 -9.24 2.93
C THR A 88 17.51 -10.61 2.43
N GLU A 89 16.31 -11.04 2.82
CA GLU A 89 15.68 -12.29 2.39
C GLU A 89 14.24 -12.00 1.99
N HIS A 90 13.77 -12.65 0.94
CA HIS A 90 12.39 -12.58 0.49
C HIS A 90 11.94 -13.92 -0.08
N ASP A 91 10.64 -14.17 -0.04
CA ASP A 91 10.05 -15.35 -0.65
C ASP A 91 9.74 -15.16 -2.15
N PRO A 92 9.43 -16.26 -2.87
CA PRO A 92 9.04 -16.19 -4.28
C PRO A 92 7.75 -15.39 -4.51
N LEU A 93 6.86 -15.31 -3.52
CA LEU A 93 5.63 -14.51 -3.60
C LEU A 93 5.94 -13.02 -3.74
N PHE A 94 6.89 -12.52 -2.95
CA PHE A 94 7.38 -11.16 -3.07
C PHE A 94 8.02 -10.90 -4.42
N GLU A 95 8.85 -11.84 -4.89
CA GLU A 95 9.53 -11.69 -6.17
C GLU A 95 8.53 -11.63 -7.33
N GLY A 96 7.53 -12.51 -7.35
CA GLY A 96 6.44 -12.49 -8.32
C GLY A 96 5.67 -11.17 -8.28
N PHE A 97 5.32 -10.71 -7.07
CA PHE A 97 4.64 -9.43 -6.87
C PHE A 97 5.45 -8.24 -7.39
N VAL A 98 6.74 -8.16 -7.05
CA VAL A 98 7.62 -7.09 -7.53
C VAL A 98 7.76 -7.16 -9.04
N ARG A 99 7.99 -8.34 -9.63
CA ARG A 99 8.09 -8.52 -11.09
C ARG A 99 6.82 -8.07 -11.81
N GLN A 100 5.64 -8.44 -11.32
CA GLN A 100 4.35 -8.02 -11.89
C GLN A 100 4.18 -6.49 -11.84
N GLU A 101 4.59 -5.86 -10.74
CA GLU A 101 4.59 -4.40 -10.59
C GLU A 101 5.69 -3.72 -11.44
N LEU A 102 6.81 -4.41 -11.72
CA LEU A 102 7.90 -3.94 -12.58
C LEU A 102 7.51 -3.94 -14.07
N THR A 103 6.85 -5.00 -14.55
CA THR A 103 6.49 -5.18 -15.98
C THR A 103 5.33 -4.32 -16.44
N GLY A 104 4.68 -3.57 -15.54
CA GLY A 104 3.65 -2.61 -15.92
C GLY A 104 2.32 -3.24 -16.31
N GLN A 105 2.12 -4.54 -16.08
CA GLN A 105 0.78 -5.11 -16.01
C GLN A 105 0.13 -4.66 -14.70
N ALA A 106 -0.29 -3.40 -14.69
CA ALA A 106 -1.45 -3.00 -13.91
C ALA A 106 -2.58 -3.92 -14.40
N GLY A 107 -2.76 -5.05 -13.70
CA GLY A 107 -3.79 -6.02 -14.02
C GLY A 107 -5.08 -5.28 -14.30
N GLU A 108 -5.50 -5.34 -15.56
CA GLU A 108 -6.87 -5.05 -15.93
C GLU A 108 -7.74 -5.82 -14.94
N ARG A 109 -8.63 -5.10 -14.28
CA ARG A 109 -9.68 -5.71 -13.49
C ARG A 109 -10.68 -6.33 -14.45
N THR A 110 -10.33 -7.44 -15.09
CA THR A 110 -11.33 -8.38 -15.59
C THR A 110 -11.77 -9.21 -14.41
N GLY A 111 -12.66 -8.62 -13.61
CA GLY A 111 -13.47 -9.35 -12.65
C GLY A 111 -14.44 -10.24 -13.42
N THR A 112 -13.99 -11.39 -13.89
CA THR A 112 -14.86 -12.51 -14.24
C THR A 112 -14.70 -13.54 -13.14
N VAL A 113 -15.41 -13.34 -12.03
CA VAL A 113 -15.58 -14.39 -11.04
C VAL A 113 -16.66 -15.32 -11.58
N LYS A 114 -16.24 -16.42 -12.20
CA LYS A 114 -17.10 -17.59 -12.41
C LYS A 114 -17.24 -18.32 -11.07
N ASN A 115 -18.48 -18.68 -10.80
CA ASN A 115 -19.00 -19.31 -9.60
C ASN A 115 -18.30 -20.64 -9.23
N ARG A 116 -18.07 -20.80 -7.93
CA ARG A 116 -18.30 -22.04 -7.15
C ARG A 116 -18.48 -21.56 -5.70
N ALA A 117 -19.71 -21.46 -5.16
CA ALA A 117 -20.54 -22.58 -4.67
C ALA A 117 -19.63 -23.61 -3.99
N THR A 118 -19.58 -23.72 -2.65
CA THR A 118 -20.72 -23.92 -1.74
C THR A 118 -20.29 -23.71 -0.27
N GLU A 119 -21.18 -23.04 0.50
CA GLU A 119 -21.70 -23.43 1.85
C GLU A 119 -20.72 -23.51 3.03
N ALA A 120 -21.01 -23.07 4.26
CA ALA A 120 -22.10 -22.39 4.97
C ALA A 120 -21.41 -21.79 6.24
N SER A 121 -21.84 -20.73 6.93
CA SER A 121 -23.12 -20.53 7.61
C SER A 121 -23.08 -19.20 8.41
N GLY A 122 -24.18 -18.42 8.42
CA GLY A 122 -24.59 -17.60 9.58
C GLY A 122 -24.61 -16.07 9.48
N ASP A 123 -25.64 -15.51 8.81
CA ASP A 123 -26.56 -14.39 9.17
C ASP A 123 -26.16 -13.16 10.04
N PRO A 124 -26.91 -12.03 10.02
CA PRO A 124 -27.45 -11.27 8.87
C PRO A 124 -27.34 -9.71 9.04
N ALA A 125 -27.85 -8.98 8.05
CA ALA A 125 -28.26 -7.56 8.07
C ALA A 125 -27.19 -6.46 7.88
N GLY A 126 -27.14 -5.87 6.67
CA GLY A 126 -26.47 -4.57 6.47
C GLY A 126 -26.21 -4.11 5.03
N THR A 127 -27.19 -4.21 4.12
CA THR A 127 -27.32 -3.48 2.84
C THR A 127 -26.03 -3.13 2.07
N ASN A 128 -25.74 -3.95 1.08
CA ASN A 128 -24.82 -3.67 0.00
C ASN A 128 -25.36 -2.51 -0.85
N LYS A 129 -24.82 -1.29 -0.69
CA LYS A 129 -24.97 -0.21 -1.68
C LYS A 129 -23.61 -0.01 -2.32
N ASP A 130 -23.41 -0.67 -3.44
CA ASP A 130 -22.41 -0.32 -4.45
C ASP A 130 -22.61 1.16 -4.81
N ARG A 131 -21.94 2.05 -4.09
CA ARG A 131 -21.90 3.46 -4.46
C ARG A 131 -21.09 3.51 -5.74
N GLU A 132 -21.70 3.93 -6.83
CA GLU A 132 -21.01 4.14 -8.09
C GLU A 132 -20.04 5.32 -7.92
N TYR A 133 -18.81 5.17 -8.40
CA TYR A 133 -17.76 6.21 -8.31
C TYR A 133 -17.16 6.44 -9.70
N VAL A 134 -16.87 7.70 -10.02
CA VAL A 134 -16.08 8.09 -11.19
C VAL A 134 -14.69 8.58 -10.78
N ILE A 135 -13.75 8.51 -11.72
CA ILE A 135 -12.36 8.96 -11.50
C ILE A 135 -12.15 10.27 -12.26
N LEU A 136 -11.93 11.37 -11.53
CA LEU A 136 -11.63 12.69 -12.10
C LEU A 136 -10.16 13.03 -11.95
N LYS A 137 -9.49 13.37 -13.05
CA LYS A 137 -8.10 13.83 -13.05
C LYS A 137 -8.05 15.32 -12.73
N CYS A 138 -7.30 15.70 -11.70
CA CYS A 138 -7.16 17.10 -11.33
C CYS A 138 -6.41 17.89 -12.42
N PRO A 139 -6.93 19.02 -12.91
CA PRO A 139 -6.25 19.85 -13.92
C PRO A 139 -4.96 20.49 -13.39
N SER A 140 -4.89 20.76 -12.09
CA SER A 140 -3.73 21.43 -11.47
C SER A 140 -2.59 20.48 -11.10
N CYS A 141 -2.88 19.31 -10.51
CA CYS A 141 -1.84 18.42 -9.98
C CYS A 141 -1.85 17.00 -10.57
N SER A 142 -2.67 16.77 -11.59
CA SER A 142 -2.82 15.53 -12.37
C SER A 142 -3.16 14.27 -11.58
N VAL A 143 -3.56 14.39 -10.30
CA VAL A 143 -3.94 13.25 -9.48
C VAL A 143 -5.38 12.82 -9.78
N ASN A 144 -5.59 11.52 -9.77
CA ASN A 144 -6.90 10.89 -9.93
C ASN A 144 -7.68 10.93 -8.60
N ASN A 145 -8.83 11.58 -8.60
CA ASN A 145 -9.73 11.71 -7.45
C ASN A 145 -10.91 10.77 -7.67
N ARG A 146 -11.15 9.88 -6.70
CA ARG A 146 -12.31 8.99 -6.72
C ARG A 146 -13.49 9.72 -6.13
N VAL A 147 -14.48 10.05 -6.97
CA VAL A 147 -15.63 10.85 -6.59
C VAL A 147 -16.89 9.98 -6.69
N PRO A 148 -17.67 9.82 -5.61
CA PRO A 148 -18.96 9.13 -5.70
C PRO A 148 -19.90 9.90 -6.64
N THR A 149 -20.63 9.20 -7.50
CA THR A 149 -21.51 9.83 -8.53
C THR A 149 -22.50 10.82 -7.91
N ALA A 150 -22.98 10.55 -6.70
CA ALA A 150 -23.86 11.43 -5.91
C ALA A 150 -23.26 12.83 -5.60
N TYR A 151 -21.95 13.04 -5.79
CA TYR A 151 -21.26 14.29 -5.50
C TYR A 151 -20.81 15.02 -6.77
N LEU A 152 -21.13 14.53 -7.96
CA LEU A 152 -20.74 15.16 -9.24
C LEU A 152 -21.38 16.53 -9.47
N SER A 153 -22.56 16.77 -8.90
CA SER A 153 -23.24 18.07 -8.98
C SER A 153 -22.74 19.10 -7.95
N LYS A 154 -21.69 18.80 -7.17
CA LYS A 154 -21.13 19.68 -6.15
C LYS A 154 -19.78 20.27 -6.58
N SER A 155 -19.35 21.35 -5.92
CA SER A 155 -18.02 21.92 -6.09
C SER A 155 -16.95 21.00 -5.49
N LEU A 156 -16.41 20.14 -6.35
CA LEU A 156 -15.43 19.11 -5.97
C LEU A 156 -14.02 19.69 -5.95
N LYS A 157 -13.32 19.49 -4.83
CA LYS A 157 -11.92 19.87 -4.68
C LYS A 157 -11.01 18.66 -4.74
N CYS A 158 -9.83 18.85 -5.29
CA CYS A 158 -8.79 17.84 -5.32
C CYS A 158 -8.33 17.52 -3.90
N GLY A 159 -8.34 16.25 -3.52
CA GLY A 159 -7.89 15.81 -2.19
C GLY A 159 -6.38 15.98 -1.95
N LYS A 160 -5.60 16.37 -2.98
CA LYS A 160 -4.16 16.63 -2.87
C LYS A 160 -3.81 18.11 -2.84
N CYS A 161 -4.32 18.92 -3.78
CA CYS A 161 -3.94 20.33 -3.90
C CYS A 161 -5.09 21.31 -3.59
N GLY A 162 -6.31 20.82 -3.34
CA GLY A 162 -7.48 21.67 -3.05
C GLY A 162 -8.08 22.38 -4.26
N ALA A 163 -7.47 22.28 -5.45
CA ALA A 163 -7.97 22.89 -6.69
C ALA A 163 -9.32 22.29 -7.13
N SER A 164 -10.12 23.06 -7.86
CA SER A 164 -11.37 22.59 -8.48
C SER A 164 -11.13 21.39 -9.40
N LEU A 165 -12.05 20.41 -9.35
CA LEU A 165 -12.08 19.26 -10.25
C LEU A 165 -13.07 19.42 -11.41
N THR A 166 -13.87 20.49 -11.38
CA THR A 166 -14.64 21.02 -12.51
C THR A 166 -13.87 22.14 -13.18
#